data_AF-A0A538IFR0-F1
#
_entry.id   AF-A0A538IFR0-F1
#
_cell.length_a   1.000
_cell.length_b   1.000
_cell.length_c   1.000
_cell.angle_alpha   90.00
_cell.angle_beta   90.00
_cell.angle_gamma   90.00
#
_symmetry.space_group_name_H-M   'P 1'
#
loop_
_entity.id
_entity.type
_entity.pdbx_description
1 polymer ?
#
loop_
_entity_poly.entity_id
_entity_poly.type
_entity_poly.pdbx_seq_one_letter_code
_entity_poly.pdbx_strand_id
1 'polypeptide(L)'
;MRRLSPALAASTTPRILELLGDGPGRVLELGFAGIHARPLELAGWEVVVVEADPSHAERARQRGAEPVDRPEGRFDAVVAPAGANLAGIDAARVLVIGRDGSVRELR
;
A
#
# COMPACT_ATOMS: atom_id res chain seq x y z
N MET A 1 11.53 13.27 -3.15
CA MET A 1 10.12 13.45 -3.61
C MET A 1 9.27 13.87 -2.43
N ARG A 2 8.30 14.79 -2.61
CA ARG A 2 7.37 15.17 -1.53
C ARG A 2 6.27 14.12 -1.42
N ARG A 3 6.11 13.51 -0.25
CA ARG A 3 5.07 12.50 0.04
C ARG A 3 3.67 13.12 0.07
N LEU A 4 2.64 12.30 -0.17
CA LEU A 4 1.24 12.62 0.09
C LEU A 4 1.05 12.94 1.59
N SER A 5 0.12 13.83 1.92
CA SER A 5 -0.29 13.98 3.31
C SER A 5 -1.00 12.71 3.78
N PRO A 6 -0.89 12.32 5.06
CA PRO A 6 -1.59 11.14 5.57
C PRO A 6 -3.10 11.18 5.34
N ALA A 7 -3.72 12.36 5.47
CA ALA A 7 -5.15 12.53 5.24
C ALA A 7 -5.53 12.28 3.77
N LEU A 8 -4.74 12.80 2.83
CA LEU A 8 -5.00 12.60 1.40
C LEU A 8 -4.71 11.15 0.98
N ALA A 9 -3.70 10.49 1.55
CA ALA A 9 -3.50 9.05 1.35
C ALA A 9 -4.71 8.27 1.89
N ALA A 10 -5.12 8.51 3.13
CA ALA A 10 -6.25 7.80 3.73
C ALA A 10 -7.54 7.94 2.90
N SER A 11 -7.80 9.11 2.30
CA SER A 11 -9.00 9.35 1.48
C SER A 11 -9.03 8.54 0.18
N THR A 12 -7.93 7.92 -0.24
CA THR A 12 -7.92 7.06 -1.44
C THR A 12 -8.31 5.61 -1.15
N THR A 13 -8.41 5.22 0.12
CA THR A 13 -8.72 3.84 0.52
C THR A 13 -10.01 3.30 -0.11
N PRO A 14 -11.14 4.05 -0.17
CA PRO A 14 -12.35 3.54 -0.83
C PRO A 14 -12.13 3.22 -2.30
N ARG A 15 -11.35 4.04 -3.01
CA ARG A 15 -11.05 3.79 -4.43
C ARG A 15 -10.11 2.61 -4.63
N ILE A 16 -9.17 2.39 -3.71
CA ILE A 16 -8.30 1.20 -3.72
C ILE A 16 -9.17 -0.05 -3.56
N LEU A 17 -10.07 -0.07 -2.59
CA LEU A 17 -11.00 -1.18 -2.37
C LEU A 17 -11.92 -1.42 -3.56
N GLU A 18 -12.45 -0.37 -4.18
CA GLU A 18 -13.28 -0.50 -5.39
C GLU A 18 -12.51 -1.15 -6.56
N LEU A 19 -11.23 -0.84 -6.71
CA LEU A 19 -10.39 -1.41 -7.76
C LEU A 19 -9.92 -2.82 -7.46
N LEU A 20 -9.57 -3.11 -6.20
CA LEU A 20 -9.11 -4.43 -5.79
C LEU A 20 -10.26 -5.43 -5.68
N GLY A 21 -11.44 -4.96 -5.26
CA GLY A 21 -12.51 -5.81 -4.78
C GLY A 21 -12.19 -6.39 -3.40
N ASP A 22 -12.98 -7.39 -3.03
CA ASP A 22 -12.78 -8.16 -1.80
C ASP A 22 -11.78 -9.30 -2.03
N GLY A 23 -11.08 -9.70 -0.98
CA GLY A 23 -10.15 -10.83 -0.98
C GLY A 23 -10.84 -12.20 -1.16
N PRO A 24 -10.07 -13.30 -1.12
CA PRO A 24 -8.72 -13.40 -0.56
C PRO A 24 -7.59 -13.06 -1.55
N GLY A 25 -6.41 -12.80 -1.00
CA GLY A 25 -5.15 -12.62 -1.72
C GLY A 25 -4.11 -11.84 -0.88
N ARG A 26 -2.93 -11.59 -1.44
CA ARG A 26 -1.84 -10.84 -0.80
C ARG A 26 -1.67 -9.45 -1.42
N VAL A 27 -1.73 -8.41 -0.60
CA VAL A 27 -1.48 -7.01 -0.99
C VAL A 27 -0.21 -6.49 -0.35
N LEU A 28 0.66 -5.89 -1.14
CA LEU A 28 1.78 -5.10 -0.65
C LEU A 28 1.39 -3.63 -0.55
N GLU A 29 1.40 -3.06 0.65
CA GLU A 29 1.35 -1.61 0.87
C GLU A 29 2.79 -1.06 0.97
N LEU A 30 3.20 -0.28 -0.04
CA LEU A 30 4.55 0.26 -0.13
C LEU A 30 4.58 1.76 0.17
N GLY A 31 5.27 2.16 1.25
CA GLY A 31 5.59 3.57 1.52
C GLY A 31 4.44 4.44 2.03
N PHE A 32 3.38 3.82 2.57
CA PHE A 32 2.25 4.51 3.20
C PHE A 32 2.16 4.30 4.71
N ALA A 33 3.05 3.51 5.30
CA ALA A 33 3.14 3.26 6.74
C ALA A 33 1.85 2.69 7.35
N GLY A 34 1.24 1.70 6.69
CA GLY A 34 0.05 0.99 7.17
C GLY A 34 -1.23 1.82 7.13
N ILE A 35 -1.32 2.86 6.27
CA ILE A 35 -2.52 3.69 6.17
C ILE A 35 -3.71 2.89 5.60
N HIS A 36 -3.45 1.95 4.69
CA HIS A 36 -4.47 1.18 4.00
C HIS A 36 -4.62 -0.24 4.58
N ALA A 37 -3.63 -0.69 5.35
CA ALA A 37 -3.57 -2.05 5.89
C ALA A 37 -4.86 -2.49 6.57
N ARG A 38 -5.32 -1.77 7.60
CA ARG A 38 -6.49 -2.20 8.36
C ARG A 38 -7.77 -2.29 7.51
N PRO A 39 -8.12 -1.29 6.68
CA PRO A 39 -9.24 -1.42 5.74
C PRO A 39 -9.13 -2.59 4.76
N LEU A 40 -7.93 -2.86 4.23
CA LEU A 40 -7.70 -3.98 3.31
C LEU A 40 -7.83 -5.35 4.01
N GLU A 41 -7.31 -5.48 5.23
CA GLU A 41 -7.51 -6.66 6.07
C GLU A 41 -8.98 -6.94 6.34
N LEU A 42 -9.77 -5.88 6.63
CA LEU A 42 -11.22 -5.99 6.83
C LEU A 42 -11.95 -6.43 5.56
N ALA A 43 -11.40 -6.16 4.38
CA ALA A 43 -11.88 -6.65 3.10
C ALA A 43 -11.33 -8.05 2.75
N GLY A 44 -10.65 -8.73 3.68
CA GLY A 44 -10.21 -10.12 3.53
C GLY A 44 -8.83 -10.31 2.89
N TRP A 45 -8.04 -9.24 2.75
CA TRP A 45 -6.68 -9.31 2.20
C TRP A 45 -5.63 -9.61 3.29
N GLU A 46 -4.62 -10.41 2.96
CA GLU A 46 -3.35 -10.43 3.70
C GLU A 46 -2.54 -9.20 3.28
N VAL A 47 -2.16 -8.33 4.22
CA VAL A 47 -1.42 -7.11 3.91
C VAL A 47 0.01 -7.19 4.43
N VAL A 48 0.96 -6.98 3.53
CA VAL A 48 2.37 -6.76 3.87
C VAL A 48 2.67 -5.27 3.75
N VAL A 49 3.22 -4.67 4.79
CA VAL A 49 3.61 -3.25 4.79
C VAL A 49 5.12 -3.15 4.66
N VAL A 50 5.58 -2.35 3.69
CA VAL A 50 7.00 -1.99 3.55
C VAL A 50 7.15 -0.49 3.69
N GLU A 51 7.99 -0.06 4.64
CA GLU A 51 8.28 1.35 4.87
C GLU A 51 9.77 1.53 5.17
N ALA A 52 10.47 2.22 4.26
CA ALA A 52 11.92 2.43 4.34
C ALA A 52 12.31 3.58 5.29
N ASP A 53 11.39 4.49 5.61
CA ASP A 53 11.64 5.57 6.55
C ASP A 53 11.38 5.09 8.00
N PRO A 54 12.41 5.03 8.88
CA PRO A 54 12.26 4.50 10.24
C PRO A 54 11.20 5.24 11.07
N SER A 55 11.05 6.55 10.86
CA SER A 55 10.05 7.36 11.57
C SER A 55 8.63 6.99 11.18
N HIS A 56 8.44 6.53 9.95
CA HIS A 56 7.16 6.06 9.43
C HIS A 56 6.93 4.58 9.72
N ALA A 57 7.97 3.75 9.75
CA ALA A 57 7.86 2.38 10.23
C ALA A 57 7.27 2.35 11.65
N GLU A 58 7.70 3.26 12.52
CA GLU A 58 7.11 3.40 13.86
C GLU A 58 5.63 3.81 13.82
N ARG A 59 5.24 4.70 12.90
CA ARG A 59 3.83 5.03 12.70
C ARG A 59 3.00 3.85 12.17
N ALA A 60 3.60 2.98 11.36
CA ALA A 60 2.94 1.75 10.91
C ALA A 60 2.64 0.84 12.12
N ARG A 61 3.61 0.68 13.04
CA ARG A 61 3.41 -0.06 14.30
C ARG A 61 2.32 0.53 15.17
N GLN A 62 2.28 1.86 15.30
CA GLN A 62 1.21 2.55 16.02
C GLN A 62 -0.19 2.33 15.41
N ARG A 63 -0.26 2.00 14.12
CA ARG A 63 -1.49 1.62 13.41
C ARG A 63 -1.79 0.12 13.45
N GLY A 64 -0.95 -0.67 14.12
CA GLY A 64 -1.11 -2.11 14.26
C GLY A 64 -0.48 -2.94 13.14
N ALA A 65 0.25 -2.33 12.22
CA ALA A 65 1.00 -3.05 11.19
C ALA A 65 2.43 -3.34 11.65
N GLU A 66 2.99 -4.49 11.27
CA GLU A 66 4.43 -4.76 11.44
C GLU A 66 5.14 -4.57 10.09
N PRO A 67 5.82 -3.44 9.87
CA PRO A 67 6.51 -3.19 8.60
C PRO A 67 7.72 -4.12 8.45
N VAL A 68 7.91 -4.65 7.24
CA VAL A 68 9.08 -5.46 6.88
C VAL A 68 10.05 -4.67 6.01
N ASP A 69 11.33 -5.01 6.08
CA ASP A 69 12.38 -4.33 5.32
C ASP A 69 12.30 -4.62 3.83
N ARG A 70 11.91 -5.85 3.45
CA ARG A 70 11.80 -6.30 2.08
C ARG A 70 10.54 -7.14 1.88
N PRO A 71 9.79 -6.92 0.78
CA PRO A 71 8.67 -7.77 0.44
C PRO A 71 9.19 -9.11 -0.12
N GLU A 72 8.57 -10.22 0.31
CA GLU A 72 8.91 -11.57 -0.14
C GLU A 72 7.72 -12.28 -0.79
N GLY A 73 8.02 -13.06 -1.83
CA GLY A 73 7.04 -13.81 -2.60
C GLY A 73 6.28 -12.96 -3.62
N ARG A 74 5.22 -13.56 -4.17
CA ARG A 74 4.33 -12.93 -5.16
C ARG A 74 3.14 -12.27 -4.46
N PHE A 75 2.70 -11.14 -5.00
CA PHE A 75 1.52 -10.41 -4.56
C PHE A 75 0.42 -10.41 -5.65
N ASP A 76 -0.82 -10.40 -5.21
CA ASP A 76 -1.96 -10.21 -6.11
C ASP A 76 -2.12 -8.73 -6.47
N ALA A 77 -1.76 -7.84 -5.54
CA ALA A 77 -1.71 -6.41 -5.81
C ALA A 77 -0.61 -5.69 -5.02
N VAL A 78 -0.13 -4.58 -5.59
CA VAL A 78 0.72 -3.59 -4.91
C VAL A 78 -0.01 -2.26 -4.86
N VAL A 79 0.01 -1.59 -3.73
CA VAL A 79 -0.42 -0.20 -3.57
C VAL A 79 0.81 0.64 -3.26
N ALA A 80 1.15 1.57 -4.17
CA ALA A 80 2.38 2.37 -4.06
C ALA A 80 2.17 3.84 -4.46
N PRO A 81 2.97 4.78 -3.93
CA PRO A 81 2.93 6.17 -4.39
C PRO A 81 3.51 6.30 -5.81
N ALA A 82 3.06 7.31 -6.56
CA ALA A 82 3.61 7.62 -7.87
C ALA A 82 5.13 7.86 -7.80
N GLY A 83 5.88 7.12 -8.62
CA GLY A 83 7.34 7.16 -8.65
C GLY A 83 8.03 6.25 -7.63
N ALA A 84 7.29 5.38 -6.93
CA ALA A 84 7.89 4.32 -6.12
C ALA A 84 8.76 3.40 -6.98
N ASN A 85 9.86 2.91 -6.42
CA ASN A 85 10.67 1.88 -7.06
C ASN A 85 10.00 0.52 -6.87
N LEU A 86 9.56 -0.09 -7.97
CA LEU A 86 8.92 -1.41 -7.99
C LEU A 86 9.85 -2.51 -8.51
N ALA A 87 11.12 -2.20 -8.76
CA ALA A 87 12.08 -3.18 -9.26
C ALA A 87 12.20 -4.37 -8.31
N GLY A 88 12.03 -5.58 -8.84
CA GLY A 88 12.10 -6.83 -8.06
C GLY A 88 10.83 -7.19 -7.30
N ILE A 89 9.74 -6.42 -7.43
CA ILE A 89 8.44 -6.78 -6.86
C ILE A 89 7.66 -7.61 -7.90
N ASP A 90 7.30 -8.84 -7.55
CA ASP A 90 6.42 -9.70 -8.36
C ASP A 90 4.96 -9.49 -7.93
N ALA A 91 4.18 -8.85 -8.80
CA ALA A 91 2.77 -8.57 -8.54
C ALA A 91 1.90 -8.71 -9.79
N ALA A 92 0.69 -9.25 -9.63
CA ALA A 92 -0.26 -9.35 -10.73
C ALA A 92 -0.89 -8.00 -11.11
N ARG A 93 -1.03 -7.09 -10.13
CA ARG A 93 -1.66 -5.78 -10.29
C ARG A 93 -0.86 -4.72 -9.53
N VAL A 94 -0.82 -3.50 -10.06
CA VAL A 94 -0.14 -2.38 -9.40
C VAL A 94 -1.05 -1.16 -9.40
N LEU A 95 -1.52 -0.75 -8.23
CA LEU A 95 -2.25 0.48 -8.00
C LEU A 95 -1.30 1.59 -7.55
N VAL A 96 -1.26 2.67 -8.32
CA VAL A 96 -0.43 3.83 -8.06
C VAL A 96 -1.27 5.01 -7.60
N ILE A 97 -0.86 5.62 -6.50
CA ILE A 97 -1.49 6.81 -5.93
C ILE A 97 -0.70 8.06 -6.33
N GLY A 98 -1.33 8.90 -7.15
CA GLY A 98 -0.83 10.20 -7.55
C GLY A 98 -0.80 11.19 -6.39
N ARG A 99 0.01 12.26 -6.53
CA ARG A 99 0.16 13.30 -5.50
C ARG A 99 -1.11 14.10 -5.25
N ASP A 100 -2.04 14.07 -6.18
CA ASP A 100 -3.37 14.67 -6.13
C ASP A 100 -4.43 13.75 -5.48
N GLY A 101 -4.03 12.55 -5.04
CA GLY A 101 -4.94 11.54 -4.51
C GLY A 101 -5.62 10.69 -5.59
N SER A 102 -5.27 10.87 -6.88
CA SER A 102 -5.77 9.98 -7.93
C SER A 102 -5.21 8.57 -7.77
N VAL A 103 -6.03 7.54 -8.01
CA VAL A 103 -5.61 6.12 -7.98
C VAL A 103 -5.74 5.56 -9.38
N ARG A 104 -4.66 4.96 -9.90
CA ARG A 104 -4.62 4.35 -11.24
C ARG A 104 -3.97 2.98 -11.16
N GLU A 105 -4.50 2.04 -11.92
CA GLU A 105 -3.83 0.76 -12.15
C GLU A 105 -2.81 0.91 -13.29
N LEU A 106 -1.57 0.49 -13.04
CA LEU A 106 -0.58 0.35 -14.11
C LEU A 106 -0.85 -0.96 -14.84
N ARG A 107 -0.93 -0.88 -16.16
CA ARG A 107 -1.01 -2.04 -17.06
C ARG A 107 0.38 -2.47 -17.50
#